data_AF-A0A1J5WGR0-F1
#
_entry.id   AF-A0A1J5WGR0-F1
#
_cell.length_a   1.000
_cell.length_b   1.000
_cell.length_c   1.000
_cell.angle_alpha   90.00
_cell.angle_beta   90.00
_cell.angle_gamma   90.00
#
_symmetry.space_group_name_H-M   'P 1'
#
loop_
_entity.id
_entity.type
_entity.pdbx_description
1 polymer ?
#
loop_
_entity_poly.entity_id
_entity_poly.type
_entity_poly.pdbx_seq_one_letter_code
_entity_poly.pdbx_strand_id
1 'polypeptide(L)'
;MDEYKKVFGPDQEEFLENPTNNPQLPDSLSLTTAALPSDVVRLTEQTLVSLEDIAIPENVFFTLLSKTKMRVRKNVSIFGNIHSDEDFLGVDEATRNKPLCLKRSGETATDLALENIRLIPQNSISCTLLSLSLKKTVFINIFPKLRISEYCEMETLTLSADKEEQVAAILAQEQPTYVRGVKKILLFRYAVNILTKIKISGDSEVKTLRLSADREEHVAAILEREQTLCVGGMRKLFLWGYAVNVLTRIKIGEENEVKTLVLSVEKKEHIAIILAQEQTIYVRGVKEMRFFKYAVNVLTKIKISKDCLLERFYIGASEEQSSKLLEAEDRSIEVGRIRKSGFDVPEEIIRKLRYTLVGEERSATSEEHESSPVEEQEPSRVENLSQPKESGLAEEPGLGRAEETPSPANKEKRSKETPSLGRKEKAAFNFSLVTIFFFWFSF
;
A
#
# COMPACT_ATOMS: atom_id res chain seq x y z
N MET A 1 34.90 -11.71 12.22
CA MET A 1 35.54 -10.48 11.70
C MET A 1 36.38 -10.72 10.44
N ASP A 2 36.55 -11.95 9.94
CA ASP A 2 37.51 -12.22 8.85
C ASP A 2 36.93 -12.49 7.45
N GLU A 3 35.60 -12.42 7.26
CA GLU A 3 34.99 -12.57 5.91
C GLU A 3 34.71 -11.25 5.18
N TYR A 4 34.87 -10.10 5.83
CA TYR A 4 34.70 -8.78 5.18
C TYR A 4 35.96 -8.26 4.46
N LYS A 5 37.12 -8.89 4.66
CA LYS A 5 38.42 -8.44 4.11
C LYS A 5 38.69 -8.86 2.65
N LYS A 6 37.74 -9.51 1.97
CA LYS A 6 37.95 -10.06 0.61
C LYS A 6 37.29 -9.30 -0.55
N VAL A 7 36.52 -8.25 -0.26
CA VAL A 7 35.80 -7.48 -1.30
C VAL A 7 36.48 -6.14 -1.62
N PHE A 8 37.24 -5.58 -0.69
CA PHE A 8 37.96 -4.32 -0.89
C PHE A 8 39.46 -4.61 -0.87
N GLY A 9 40.12 -4.43 -2.01
CA GLY A 9 41.56 -4.57 -2.14
C GLY A 9 42.32 -3.57 -1.26
N PRO A 10 43.63 -3.78 -1.05
CA PRO A 10 44.45 -3.02 -0.11
C PRO A 10 44.61 -1.52 -0.45
N ASP A 11 44.11 -1.04 -1.58
CA ASP A 11 44.29 0.34 -2.05
C ASP A 11 43.30 1.35 -1.42
N GLN A 12 42.38 0.93 -0.54
CA GLN A 12 41.43 1.83 0.14
C GLN A 12 41.83 2.25 1.56
N GLU A 13 42.85 1.63 2.17
CA GLU A 13 43.37 2.08 3.48
C GLU A 13 44.33 3.28 3.34
N GLU A 14 44.92 3.51 2.16
CA GLU A 14 45.87 4.60 1.93
C GLU A 14 45.20 6.00 1.83
N PHE A 15 43.87 6.06 1.64
CA PHE A 15 43.11 7.32 1.56
C PHE A 15 42.70 7.89 2.92
N LEU A 16 42.84 7.13 4.00
CA LEU A 16 42.51 7.56 5.37
C LEU A 16 43.70 8.21 6.10
N GLU A 17 44.94 8.01 5.62
CA GLU A 17 46.15 8.48 6.31
C GLU A 17 46.71 9.82 5.79
N ASN A 18 46.17 10.39 4.71
CA ASN A 18 46.59 11.70 4.18
C ASN A 18 45.43 12.71 4.08
N PRO A 19 45.02 13.35 5.19
CA PRO A 19 44.05 14.44 5.15
C PRO A 19 44.76 15.76 4.82
N THR A 20 45.17 15.97 3.57
CA THR A 20 45.81 17.24 3.19
C THR A 20 44.82 18.41 3.08
N ASN A 21 43.51 18.17 3.19
CA ASN A 21 42.49 19.22 3.21
C ASN A 21 41.54 19.01 4.40
N ASN A 22 41.60 19.92 5.38
CA ASN A 22 40.63 20.00 6.46
C ASN A 22 39.25 20.35 5.85
N PRO A 23 38.22 19.49 5.95
CA PRO A 23 36.94 19.74 5.28
C PRO A 23 36.30 21.01 5.82
N GLN A 24 35.93 21.94 4.93
CA GLN A 24 35.28 23.18 5.32
C GLN A 24 33.90 22.88 5.95
N LEU A 25 33.60 23.56 7.07
CA LEU A 25 32.28 23.58 7.70
C LEU A 25 31.57 24.89 7.33
N PRO A 26 30.77 24.93 6.27
CA PRO A 26 30.02 26.12 5.94
C PRO A 26 28.82 26.31 6.87
N ASP A 27 28.54 27.57 7.21
CA ASP A 27 27.30 27.96 7.89
C ASP A 27 26.08 27.80 6.97
N SER A 28 26.27 27.99 5.66
CA SER A 28 25.22 27.83 4.65
C SER A 28 25.77 27.25 3.35
N LEU A 29 25.01 26.35 2.73
CA LEU A 29 25.29 25.74 1.44
C LEU A 29 24.06 25.86 0.54
N SER A 30 24.23 26.33 -0.69
CA SER A 30 23.17 26.32 -1.70
C SER A 30 23.47 25.21 -2.70
N LEU A 31 22.57 24.23 -2.79
CA LEU A 31 22.65 23.16 -3.79
C LEU A 31 21.76 23.55 -4.96
N THR A 32 22.40 23.87 -6.08
CA THR A 32 21.76 24.15 -7.37
C THR A 32 22.48 23.39 -8.46
N THR A 33 21.81 23.11 -9.57
CA THR A 33 22.45 22.42 -10.72
C THR A 33 23.66 23.19 -11.28
N ALA A 34 23.81 24.49 -10.98
CA ALA A 34 24.88 25.34 -11.50
C ALA A 34 26.05 25.58 -10.51
N ALA A 35 25.90 25.26 -9.22
CA ALA A 35 26.83 25.69 -8.19
C ALA A 35 27.05 24.64 -7.11
N LEU A 36 27.70 23.54 -7.47
CA LEU A 36 28.06 22.49 -6.51
C LEU A 36 29.51 22.63 -6.06
N PRO A 37 29.81 22.34 -4.78
CA PRO A 37 31.18 22.43 -4.28
C PRO A 37 32.09 21.47 -5.05
N SER A 38 33.24 21.96 -5.52
CA SER A 38 34.30 21.12 -6.10
C SER A 38 35.09 20.36 -5.03
N ASP A 39 35.02 20.80 -3.77
CA ASP A 39 35.74 20.23 -2.63
C ASP A 39 34.81 19.44 -1.70
N VAL A 40 35.40 18.53 -0.91
CA VAL A 40 34.67 17.76 0.10
C VAL A 40 34.20 18.69 1.23
N VAL A 41 32.89 18.88 1.31
CA VAL A 41 32.23 19.71 2.33
C VAL A 41 31.60 18.82 3.40
N ARG A 42 31.90 19.09 4.67
CA ARG A 42 31.26 18.40 5.80
C ARG A 42 30.03 19.18 6.25
N LEU A 43 28.86 18.56 6.15
CA LEU A 43 27.60 19.14 6.62
C LEU A 43 27.31 18.75 8.07
N THR A 44 26.73 19.68 8.82
CA THR A 44 26.32 19.48 10.22
C THR A 44 24.87 19.92 10.42
N GLU A 45 24.33 19.64 11.60
CA GLU A 45 22.99 20.10 11.99
C GLU A 45 22.84 21.62 11.99
N GLN A 46 23.95 22.37 12.12
CA GLN A 46 23.93 23.83 12.07
C GLN A 46 23.99 24.38 10.64
N THR A 47 24.50 23.60 9.70
CA THR A 47 24.64 24.01 8.30
C THR A 47 23.26 24.16 7.65
N LEU A 48 22.98 25.35 7.12
CA LEU A 48 21.76 25.60 6.36
C LEU A 48 21.93 25.21 4.89
N VAL A 49 21.26 24.15 4.47
CA VAL A 49 21.23 23.67 3.08
C VAL A 49 20.00 24.20 2.35
N SER A 50 20.20 25.05 1.35
CA SER A 50 19.14 25.55 0.47
C SER A 50 19.09 24.73 -0.82
N LEU A 51 17.94 24.12 -1.12
CA LEU A 51 17.69 23.39 -2.35
C LEU A 51 16.93 24.27 -3.35
N GLU A 52 17.51 24.50 -4.53
CA GLU A 52 16.92 25.36 -5.56
C GLU A 52 17.33 24.88 -6.96
N ASP A 53 16.37 24.75 -7.88
CA ASP A 53 16.59 24.32 -9.27
C ASP A 53 17.48 23.05 -9.33
N ILE A 54 17.09 22.02 -8.57
CA ILE A 54 17.88 20.79 -8.39
C ILE A 54 16.99 19.55 -8.29
N ALA A 55 17.44 18.47 -8.92
CA ALA A 55 16.92 17.12 -8.72
C ALA A 55 17.93 16.34 -7.87
N ILE A 56 17.50 15.73 -6.76
CA ILE A 56 18.40 14.95 -5.90
C ILE A 56 17.86 13.53 -5.65
N PRO A 57 18.74 12.53 -5.45
CA PRO A 57 18.33 11.20 -5.03
C PRO A 57 17.56 11.23 -3.70
N GLU A 58 16.54 10.38 -3.55
CA GLU A 58 15.69 10.38 -2.35
C GLU A 58 16.47 10.16 -1.04
N ASN A 59 17.51 9.32 -1.04
CA ASN A 59 18.37 9.06 0.11
C ASN A 59 19.14 10.32 0.54
N VAL A 60 19.64 11.10 -0.43
CA VAL A 60 20.29 12.39 -0.16
C VAL A 60 19.27 13.36 0.44
N PHE A 61 18.09 13.48 -0.16
CA PHE A 61 17.02 14.34 0.36
C PHE A 61 16.69 14.03 1.82
N PHE A 62 16.40 12.76 2.17
CA PHE A 62 16.06 12.41 3.53
C PHE A 62 17.24 12.53 4.51
N THR A 63 18.48 12.34 4.03
CA THR A 63 19.67 12.56 4.86
C THR A 63 19.82 14.03 5.22
N LEU A 64 19.70 14.93 4.25
CA LEU A 64 19.70 16.38 4.47
C LEU A 64 18.56 16.81 5.39
N LEU A 65 17.36 16.28 5.14
CA LEU A 65 16.16 16.55 5.96
C LEU A 65 16.39 16.18 7.42
N SER A 66 17.16 15.14 7.70
CA SER A 66 17.36 14.62 9.07
C SER A 66 18.55 15.22 9.80
N LYS A 67 19.60 15.63 9.07
CA LYS A 67 20.93 15.92 9.63
C LYS A 67 21.42 17.36 9.43
N THR A 68 20.67 18.18 8.70
CA THR A 68 21.04 19.58 8.42
C THR A 68 19.83 20.48 8.58
N LYS A 69 20.02 21.78 8.82
CA LYS A 69 18.94 22.75 8.59
C LYS A 69 18.67 22.80 7.10
N MET A 70 17.43 22.64 6.67
CA MET A 70 17.11 22.53 5.24
C MET A 70 16.02 23.52 4.83
N ARG A 71 16.24 24.17 3.67
CA ARG A 71 15.27 25.07 3.05
C ARG A 71 15.00 24.64 1.61
N VAL A 72 13.76 24.25 1.32
CA VAL A 72 13.29 23.98 -0.04
C VAL A 72 12.81 25.29 -0.67
N ARG A 73 13.38 25.68 -1.82
CA ARG A 73 12.99 26.87 -2.57
C ARG A 73 12.16 26.49 -3.79
N LYS A 74 12.61 26.82 -5.01
CA LYS A 74 11.90 26.57 -6.27
C LYS A 74 12.48 25.36 -7.00
N ASN A 75 11.63 24.67 -7.75
CA ASN A 75 11.99 23.59 -8.68
C ASN A 75 12.87 22.49 -8.06
N VAL A 76 12.49 22.02 -6.87
CA VAL A 76 13.14 20.87 -6.24
C VAL A 76 12.41 19.60 -6.65
N SER A 77 13.15 18.58 -7.06
CA SER A 77 12.61 17.25 -7.33
C SER A 77 13.42 16.15 -6.66
N ILE A 78 12.75 15.04 -6.36
CA ILE A 78 13.38 13.82 -5.86
C ILE A 78 13.17 12.68 -6.84
N PHE A 79 14.19 11.85 -7.00
CA PHE A 79 14.14 10.69 -7.88
C PHE A 79 14.77 9.45 -7.23
N GLY A 80 14.61 8.31 -7.90
CA GLY A 80 15.12 7.02 -7.45
C GLY A 80 16.62 7.02 -7.22
N ASN A 81 17.05 6.24 -6.23
CA ASN A 81 18.48 6.06 -5.99
C ASN A 81 19.15 5.48 -7.25
N ILE A 82 20.28 6.06 -7.60
CA ILE A 82 21.11 5.61 -8.72
C ILE A 82 22.10 4.58 -8.17
N HIS A 83 22.65 3.72 -9.02
CA HIS A 83 23.77 2.88 -8.62
C HIS A 83 24.95 3.76 -8.19
N SER A 84 25.68 3.32 -7.16
CA SER A 84 26.50 4.12 -6.24
C SER A 84 27.67 4.91 -6.82
N ASP A 85 27.96 4.77 -8.11
CA ASP A 85 29.22 5.21 -8.71
C ASP A 85 29.01 6.36 -9.72
N GLU A 86 27.76 6.78 -9.96
CA GLU A 86 27.44 7.88 -10.88
C GLU A 86 27.16 9.20 -10.13
N ASP A 87 27.76 10.28 -10.64
CA ASP A 87 27.42 11.64 -10.23
C ASP A 87 25.94 11.92 -10.57
N PHE A 88 25.12 12.13 -9.54
CA PHE A 88 23.68 12.30 -9.72
C PHE A 88 23.29 13.56 -10.52
N LEU A 89 24.25 14.45 -10.77
CA LEU A 89 24.10 15.64 -11.60
C LEU A 89 24.17 15.34 -13.09
N GLY A 90 24.90 14.30 -13.47
CA GLY A 90 25.02 13.83 -14.86
C GLY A 90 23.85 12.96 -15.30
N VAL A 91 22.87 12.73 -14.42
CA VAL A 91 21.76 11.82 -14.67
C VAL A 91 20.84 12.40 -15.72
N ASP A 92 20.63 11.63 -16.78
CA ASP A 92 19.76 12.00 -17.87
C ASP A 92 18.31 12.23 -17.41
N GLU A 93 17.54 12.95 -18.21
CA GLU A 93 16.15 13.27 -17.89
C GLU A 93 15.26 12.02 -17.77
N ALA A 94 15.52 10.96 -18.56
CA ALA A 94 14.74 9.73 -18.49
C ALA A 94 14.94 9.00 -17.15
N THR A 95 16.18 8.98 -16.64
CA THR A 95 16.48 8.41 -15.32
C THR A 95 15.85 9.24 -14.19
N ARG A 96 15.89 10.57 -14.27
CA ARG A 96 15.22 11.46 -13.29
C ARG A 96 13.69 11.32 -13.30
N ASN A 97 13.11 11.06 -14.46
CA ASN A 97 11.67 10.89 -14.62
C ASN A 97 11.18 9.46 -14.35
N LYS A 98 12.09 8.52 -14.07
CA LYS A 98 11.74 7.14 -13.76
C LYS A 98 10.87 7.08 -12.49
N PRO A 99 9.74 6.34 -12.52
CA PRO A 99 8.88 6.20 -11.35
C PRO A 99 9.62 5.66 -10.11
N LEU A 100 9.55 6.42 -9.02
CA LEU A 100 10.19 6.17 -7.73
C LEU A 100 9.31 5.32 -6.81
N CYS A 101 9.93 4.37 -6.10
CA CYS A 101 9.32 3.69 -4.97
C CYS A 101 9.87 4.26 -3.66
N LEU A 102 9.18 5.25 -3.08
CA LEU A 102 9.63 5.90 -1.87
C LEU A 102 9.22 5.08 -0.64
N LYS A 103 10.21 4.55 0.08
CA LYS A 103 9.98 3.69 1.26
C LYS A 103 10.81 4.17 2.46
N ARG A 104 10.13 4.49 3.56
CA ARG A 104 10.76 4.87 4.84
C ARG A 104 10.05 4.18 5.99
N SER A 105 10.81 3.73 6.98
CA SER A 105 10.24 2.98 8.10
C SER A 105 11.05 3.11 9.38
N GLY A 106 10.38 3.46 10.47
CA GLY A 106 10.92 3.36 11.82
C GLY A 106 11.97 4.42 12.18
N GLU A 107 12.18 5.44 11.35
CA GLU A 107 13.12 6.51 11.68
C GLU A 107 12.62 7.32 12.89
N THR A 108 13.52 7.52 13.86
CA THR A 108 13.26 8.34 15.03
C THR A 108 13.14 9.81 14.61
N ALA A 109 12.11 10.49 15.11
CA ALA A 109 11.96 11.91 14.92
C ALA A 109 13.10 12.67 15.61
N THR A 110 13.84 13.48 14.85
CA THR A 110 14.64 14.55 15.44
C THR A 110 13.84 15.85 15.37
N ASP A 111 14.00 16.73 16.35
CA ASP A 111 13.37 18.06 16.33
C ASP A 111 13.75 18.82 15.06
N LEU A 112 15.00 18.66 14.62
CA LEU A 112 15.52 19.19 13.37
C LEU A 112 14.71 18.70 12.14
N ALA A 113 14.44 17.40 12.04
CA ALA A 113 13.67 16.86 10.92
C ALA A 113 12.24 17.39 10.92
N LEU A 114 11.60 17.49 12.09
CA LEU A 114 10.25 18.03 12.22
C LEU A 114 10.19 19.51 11.84
N GLU A 115 11.18 20.31 12.29
CA GLU A 115 11.32 21.71 11.93
C GLU A 115 11.49 21.86 10.41
N ASN A 116 12.40 21.09 9.81
CA ASN A 116 12.60 21.12 8.37
C ASN A 116 11.31 20.78 7.61
N ILE A 117 10.62 19.69 7.97
CA ILE A 117 9.36 19.29 7.30
C ILE A 117 8.30 20.39 7.41
N ARG A 118 8.21 21.05 8.58
CA ARG A 118 7.27 22.16 8.81
C ARG A 118 7.54 23.33 7.85
N LEU A 119 8.81 23.64 7.60
CA LEU A 119 9.24 24.76 6.75
C LEU A 119 9.08 24.48 5.24
N ILE A 120 8.95 23.22 4.83
CA ILE A 120 8.73 22.87 3.42
C ILE A 120 7.31 23.28 3.01
N PRO A 121 7.13 24.07 1.92
CA PRO A 121 5.79 24.41 1.43
C PRO A 121 5.04 23.19 0.89
N GLN A 122 3.71 23.21 0.92
CA GLN A 122 2.89 22.16 0.28
C GLN A 122 3.18 22.10 -1.23
N ASN A 123 3.10 20.90 -1.81
CA ASN A 123 3.31 20.69 -3.25
C ASN A 123 4.60 21.32 -3.84
N SER A 124 5.68 21.40 -3.04
CA SER A 124 6.93 22.05 -3.45
C SER A 124 7.99 21.08 -3.96
N ILE A 125 7.86 19.78 -3.65
CA ILE A 125 8.82 18.75 -4.03
C ILE A 125 8.23 17.89 -5.13
N SER A 126 8.76 17.98 -6.34
CA SER A 126 8.25 17.18 -7.47
C SER A 126 8.78 15.75 -7.42
N CYS A 127 7.91 14.78 -7.69
CA CYS A 127 8.30 13.39 -7.82
C CYS A 127 7.32 12.61 -8.69
N THR A 128 7.84 11.65 -9.46
CA THR A 128 7.06 10.63 -10.16
C THR A 128 7.02 9.39 -9.29
N LEU A 129 5.90 9.08 -8.61
CA LEU A 129 5.81 7.98 -7.64
C LEU A 129 5.12 6.74 -8.22
N LEU A 130 5.84 5.64 -8.31
CA LEU A 130 5.22 4.33 -8.50
C LEU A 130 4.53 3.87 -7.20
N SER A 131 5.19 4.04 -6.06
CA SER A 131 4.63 3.70 -4.74
C SER A 131 5.18 4.59 -3.64
N LEU A 132 4.36 4.84 -2.62
CA LEU A 132 4.72 5.56 -1.40
C LEU A 132 4.42 4.68 -0.19
N SER A 133 5.43 4.34 0.60
CA SER A 133 5.28 3.55 1.83
C SER A 133 6.04 4.18 2.98
N LEU A 134 5.33 4.90 3.85
CA LEU A 134 5.87 5.57 5.03
C LEU A 134 5.27 4.94 6.29
N LYS A 135 6.10 4.28 7.11
CA LYS A 135 5.62 3.49 8.25
C LYS A 135 6.35 3.87 9.53
N LYS A 136 5.61 4.15 10.60
CA LYS A 136 6.14 4.38 11.94
C LYS A 136 7.25 5.45 11.95
N THR A 137 7.08 6.51 11.16
CA THR A 137 8.11 7.53 10.91
C THR A 137 7.47 8.90 10.80
N VAL A 138 8.15 9.94 11.28
CA VAL A 138 7.67 11.34 11.13
C VAL A 138 7.76 11.85 9.70
N PHE A 139 8.48 11.15 8.82
CA PHE A 139 8.50 11.46 7.40
C PHE A 139 7.15 11.28 6.72
N ILE A 140 6.16 10.64 7.36
CA ILE A 140 4.76 10.66 6.89
C ILE A 140 4.31 12.10 6.58
N ASN A 141 4.71 13.07 7.40
CA ASN A 141 4.40 14.49 7.22
C ASN A 141 4.99 15.14 5.95
N ILE A 142 5.87 14.43 5.20
CA ILE A 142 6.32 14.88 3.88
C ILE A 142 5.26 14.68 2.80
N PHE A 143 4.31 13.77 2.99
CA PHE A 143 3.27 13.43 2.01
C PHE A 143 2.56 14.66 1.40
N PRO A 144 2.02 15.63 2.16
CA PRO A 144 1.41 16.86 1.62
C PRO A 144 2.41 17.83 0.96
N LYS A 145 3.71 17.60 1.12
CA LYS A 145 4.78 18.42 0.52
C LYS A 145 5.16 17.94 -0.88
N LEU A 146 4.82 16.68 -1.19
CA LEU A 146 5.09 16.06 -2.48
C LEU A 146 4.08 16.53 -3.52
N ARG A 147 4.58 17.10 -4.61
CA ARG A 147 3.85 17.35 -5.85
C ARG A 147 3.94 16.09 -6.70
N ILE A 148 2.93 15.24 -6.54
CA ILE A 148 2.76 14.02 -7.34
C ILE A 148 2.27 14.44 -8.73
N SER A 149 3.02 14.07 -9.78
CA SER A 149 2.71 14.44 -11.16
C SER A 149 1.29 14.01 -11.56
N GLU A 150 0.58 14.84 -12.33
CA GLU A 150 -0.78 14.57 -12.81
C GLU A 150 -0.87 13.33 -13.73
N TYR A 151 0.26 12.96 -14.34
CA TYR A 151 0.39 11.78 -15.21
C TYR A 151 0.82 10.53 -14.46
N CYS A 152 0.91 10.59 -13.13
CA CYS A 152 1.44 9.51 -12.33
C CYS A 152 0.35 8.49 -11.96
N GLU A 153 0.48 7.26 -12.44
CA GLU A 153 -0.31 6.13 -11.95
C GLU A 153 0.35 5.49 -10.72
N MET A 154 0.08 6.06 -9.54
CA MET A 154 0.58 5.49 -8.29
C MET A 154 -0.06 4.11 -8.04
N GLU A 155 0.75 3.06 -7.96
CA GLU A 155 0.24 1.72 -7.66
C GLU A 155 -0.25 1.60 -6.22
N THR A 156 0.44 2.21 -5.26
CA THR A 156 0.17 2.02 -3.84
C THR A 156 0.60 3.21 -2.98
N LEU A 157 -0.34 3.72 -2.19
CA LEU A 157 -0.12 4.60 -1.04
C LEU A 157 -0.28 3.81 0.26
N THR A 158 0.79 3.66 1.03
CA THR A 158 0.78 2.99 2.34
C THR A 158 1.30 3.93 3.42
N LEU A 159 0.45 4.26 4.38
CA LEU A 159 0.81 5.05 5.56
C LEU A 159 0.46 4.26 6.83
N SER A 160 1.39 4.20 7.78
CA SER A 160 1.17 3.53 9.08
C SER A 160 1.76 4.39 10.16
N ALA A 161 0.98 4.81 11.15
CA ALA A 161 1.48 5.65 12.24
C ALA A 161 1.10 5.08 13.60
N ASP A 162 2.11 4.78 14.42
CA ASP A 162 1.93 4.19 15.74
C ASP A 162 1.68 5.25 16.83
N LYS A 163 1.98 6.51 16.51
CA LYS A 163 1.80 7.65 17.41
C LYS A 163 1.17 8.83 16.67
N GLU A 164 0.44 9.67 17.40
CA GLU A 164 -0.25 10.84 16.84
C GLU A 164 0.72 11.85 16.21
N GLU A 165 1.89 12.07 16.80
CA GLU A 165 2.85 13.09 16.34
C GLU A 165 3.37 12.80 14.93
N GLN A 166 3.31 11.54 14.50
CA GLN A 166 3.71 11.12 13.15
C GLN A 166 2.75 11.62 12.07
N VAL A 167 1.52 12.01 12.43
CA VAL A 167 0.48 12.48 11.49
C VAL A 167 -0.12 13.83 11.87
N ALA A 168 0.16 14.34 13.07
CA ALA A 168 -0.42 15.58 13.61
C ALA A 168 -0.28 16.76 12.65
N ALA A 169 0.89 16.93 12.01
CA ALA A 169 1.10 18.03 11.08
C ALA A 169 0.27 17.89 9.79
N ILE A 170 -0.14 16.68 9.39
CA ILE A 170 -1.10 16.48 8.28
C ILE A 170 -2.51 16.79 8.74
N LEU A 171 -2.91 16.29 9.92
CA LEU A 171 -4.25 16.49 10.45
C LEU A 171 -4.56 17.96 10.77
N ALA A 172 -3.54 18.73 11.14
CA ALA A 172 -3.65 20.17 11.39
C ALA A 172 -3.80 21.02 10.10
N GLN A 173 -3.60 20.46 8.91
CA GLN A 173 -3.70 21.22 7.66
C GLN A 173 -5.14 21.55 7.29
N GLU A 174 -5.38 22.77 6.82
CA GLU A 174 -6.69 23.18 6.34
C GLU A 174 -7.03 22.54 4.98
N GLN A 175 -6.06 22.56 4.05
CA GLN A 175 -6.25 22.08 2.69
C GLN A 175 -5.92 20.59 2.56
N PRO A 176 -6.75 19.81 1.85
CA PRO A 176 -6.47 18.40 1.61
C PRO A 176 -5.34 18.22 0.59
N THR A 177 -4.59 17.13 0.73
CA THR A 177 -3.65 16.65 -0.27
C THR A 177 -4.40 16.00 -1.41
N TYR A 178 -4.15 16.46 -2.63
CA TYR A 178 -4.73 15.87 -3.83
C TYR A 178 -3.93 14.64 -4.25
N VAL A 179 -4.61 13.51 -4.42
CA VAL A 179 -4.02 12.26 -4.91
C VAL A 179 -4.75 11.84 -6.17
N ARG A 180 -4.02 11.68 -7.26
CA ARG A 180 -4.53 11.21 -8.55
C ARG A 180 -3.88 9.87 -8.92
N GLY A 181 -4.62 9.03 -9.64
CA GLY A 181 -4.07 7.80 -10.24
C GLY A 181 -3.70 6.71 -9.24
N VAL A 182 -4.16 6.79 -7.98
CA VAL A 182 -3.81 5.82 -6.94
C VAL A 182 -4.65 4.53 -7.04
N LYS A 183 -4.00 3.40 -7.31
CA LYS A 183 -4.67 2.09 -7.44
C LYS A 183 -5.02 1.49 -6.07
N LYS A 184 -4.19 1.67 -5.05
CA LYS A 184 -4.39 1.09 -3.71
C LYS A 184 -4.04 2.09 -2.61
N ILE A 185 -4.92 2.23 -1.62
CA ILE A 185 -4.68 3.03 -0.41
C ILE A 185 -4.75 2.11 0.81
N LEU A 186 -3.68 2.08 1.59
CA LEU A 186 -3.55 1.26 2.80
C LEU A 186 -3.15 2.17 3.97
N LEU A 187 -4.08 2.38 4.90
CA LEU A 187 -3.87 3.22 6.07
C LEU A 187 -4.00 2.37 7.35
N PHE A 188 -3.02 2.52 8.23
CA PHE A 188 -2.95 1.76 9.48
C PHE A 188 -2.78 2.68 10.68
N ARG A 189 -3.50 2.38 11.77
CA ARG A 189 -3.43 3.08 13.06
C ARG A 189 -3.74 4.57 12.89
N TYR A 190 -3.00 5.50 13.51
CA TYR A 190 -3.24 6.94 13.38
C TYR A 190 -3.27 7.44 11.94
N ALA A 191 -2.63 6.74 10.99
CA ALA A 191 -2.67 7.10 9.59
C ALA A 191 -4.07 6.94 8.97
N VAL A 192 -4.99 6.19 9.59
CA VAL A 192 -6.39 6.11 9.14
C VAL A 192 -7.02 7.51 9.14
N ASN A 193 -6.81 8.32 10.18
CA ASN A 193 -7.31 9.70 10.28
C ASN A 193 -6.85 10.61 9.12
N ILE A 194 -5.73 10.31 8.46
CA ILE A 194 -5.24 11.07 7.29
C ILE A 194 -6.24 11.00 6.12
N LEU A 195 -7.12 9.98 6.07
CA LEU A 195 -8.14 9.89 5.03
C LEU A 195 -9.02 11.15 4.96
N THR A 196 -9.20 11.86 6.08
CA THR A 196 -9.94 13.13 6.15
C THR A 196 -9.23 14.33 5.49
N LYS A 197 -7.95 14.15 5.12
CA LYS A 197 -7.06 15.13 4.50
C LYS A 197 -6.58 14.68 3.12
N ILE A 198 -7.13 13.60 2.59
CA ILE A 198 -6.85 13.14 1.22
C ILE A 198 -8.07 13.44 0.36
N LYS A 199 -7.85 14.14 -0.76
CA LYS A 199 -8.85 14.28 -1.82
C LYS A 199 -8.40 13.48 -3.02
N ILE A 200 -9.18 12.44 -3.33
CA ILE A 200 -8.95 11.60 -4.49
C ILE A 200 -9.68 12.23 -5.67
N SER A 201 -8.97 12.40 -6.79
CA SER A 201 -9.59 12.96 -8.00
C SER A 201 -10.72 12.07 -8.51
N GLY A 202 -11.80 12.67 -9.02
CA GLY A 202 -13.01 11.94 -9.44
C GLY A 202 -12.78 10.93 -10.58
N ASP A 203 -11.73 11.14 -11.38
CA ASP A 203 -11.28 10.24 -12.44
C ASP A 203 -10.37 9.10 -11.94
N SER A 204 -10.07 9.04 -10.65
CA SER A 204 -9.18 8.01 -10.10
C SER A 204 -9.95 6.73 -9.74
N GLU A 205 -9.54 5.62 -10.35
CA GLU A 205 -10.04 4.28 -10.03
C GLU A 205 -9.29 3.63 -8.86
N VAL A 206 -9.70 3.93 -7.64
CA VAL A 206 -9.14 3.29 -6.44
C VAL A 206 -9.57 1.82 -6.38
N LYS A 207 -8.73 0.90 -6.84
CA LYS A 207 -9.05 -0.53 -6.81
C LYS A 207 -9.22 -1.08 -5.39
N THR A 208 -8.53 -0.52 -4.40
CA THR A 208 -8.58 -1.03 -3.02
C THR A 208 -8.35 0.07 -1.98
N LEU A 209 -9.25 0.17 -1.01
CA LEU A 209 -9.04 0.86 0.26
C LEU A 209 -8.96 -0.17 1.39
N ARG A 210 -7.88 -0.12 2.16
CA ARG A 210 -7.64 -0.97 3.33
C ARG A 210 -7.35 -0.08 4.53
N LEU A 211 -8.23 -0.15 5.54
CA LEU A 211 -8.09 0.59 6.80
C LEU A 211 -8.00 -0.39 7.97
N SER A 212 -7.03 -0.20 8.86
CA SER A 212 -6.91 -1.01 10.07
C SER A 212 -6.57 -0.14 11.27
N ALA A 213 -7.35 -0.27 12.34
CA ALA A 213 -7.16 0.45 13.58
C ALA A 213 -7.40 -0.47 14.78
N ASP A 214 -6.45 -0.49 15.71
CA ASP A 214 -6.46 -1.26 16.96
C ASP A 214 -6.84 -0.43 18.19
N ARG A 215 -7.09 0.88 18.03
CA ARG A 215 -7.55 1.81 19.08
C ARG A 215 -8.58 2.79 18.53
N GLU A 216 -9.40 3.35 19.41
CA GLU A 216 -10.43 4.34 19.06
C GLU A 216 -9.85 5.66 18.53
N GLU A 217 -8.78 6.16 19.16
CA GLU A 217 -8.04 7.37 18.77
C GLU A 217 -7.58 7.35 17.29
N HIS A 218 -7.34 6.17 16.73
CA HIS A 218 -6.91 5.98 15.35
C HIS A 218 -8.00 6.33 14.31
N VAL A 219 -9.26 6.43 14.71
CA VAL A 219 -10.40 6.77 13.84
C VAL A 219 -11.19 8.00 14.29
N ALA A 220 -10.84 8.58 15.45
CA ALA A 220 -11.58 9.69 16.07
C ALA A 220 -11.83 10.85 15.09
N ALA A 221 -10.78 11.33 14.41
CA ALA A 221 -10.90 12.46 13.50
C ALA A 221 -11.81 12.20 12.29
N ILE A 222 -11.98 10.93 11.85
CA ILE A 222 -12.95 10.59 10.82
C ILE A 222 -14.37 10.63 11.38
N LEU A 223 -14.56 10.04 12.57
CA LEU A 223 -15.88 9.86 13.16
C LEU A 223 -16.49 11.18 13.65
N GLU A 224 -15.67 12.17 14.02
CA GLU A 224 -16.09 13.52 14.38
C GLU A 224 -16.64 14.33 13.19
N ARG A 225 -16.34 13.93 11.94
CA ARG A 225 -16.83 14.67 10.77
C ARG A 225 -18.27 14.30 10.44
N GLU A 226 -19.09 15.29 10.16
CA GLU A 226 -20.46 15.08 9.68
C GLU A 226 -20.50 14.65 8.20
N GLN A 227 -19.53 15.11 7.42
CA GLN A 227 -19.47 14.86 5.98
C GLN A 227 -19.06 13.42 5.66
N THR A 228 -19.74 12.84 4.68
CA THR A 228 -19.39 11.51 4.16
C THR A 228 -18.14 11.59 3.26
N LEU A 229 -17.31 10.56 3.36
CA LEU A 229 -16.12 10.34 2.55
C LEU A 229 -16.52 9.65 1.25
N CYS A 230 -16.21 10.31 0.13
CA CYS A 230 -16.26 9.72 -1.21
C CYS A 230 -14.83 9.36 -1.64
N VAL A 231 -14.57 8.07 -1.84
CA VAL A 231 -13.22 7.55 -2.15
C VAL A 231 -13.07 7.26 -3.67
N GLY A 232 -13.79 7.99 -4.51
CA GLY A 232 -13.84 7.75 -5.96
C GLY A 232 -14.40 6.36 -6.31
N GLY A 233 -14.08 5.86 -7.52
CA GLY A 233 -14.51 4.56 -8.04
C GLY A 233 -13.89 3.36 -7.31
N MET A 234 -14.20 3.20 -6.03
CA MET A 234 -13.59 2.23 -5.14
C MET A 234 -14.11 0.81 -5.38
N ARG A 235 -13.28 -0.14 -5.82
CA ARG A 235 -13.75 -1.52 -6.10
C ARG A 235 -13.79 -2.44 -4.87
N LYS A 236 -12.83 -2.29 -3.94
CA LYS A 236 -12.71 -3.16 -2.76
C LYS A 236 -12.50 -2.34 -1.50
N LEU A 237 -13.33 -2.57 -0.49
CA LEU A 237 -13.23 -1.95 0.82
C LEU A 237 -12.93 -3.01 1.88
N PHE A 238 -11.83 -2.83 2.60
CA PHE A 238 -11.46 -3.71 3.69
C PHE A 238 -11.25 -2.90 4.99
N LEU A 239 -11.98 -3.26 6.04
CA LEU A 239 -11.93 -2.58 7.33
C LEU A 239 -11.61 -3.58 8.46
N TRP A 240 -10.59 -3.28 9.26
CA TRP A 240 -10.16 -4.09 10.41
C TRP A 240 -10.20 -3.33 11.72
N GLY A 241 -10.71 -3.99 12.77
CA GLY A 241 -10.78 -3.43 14.13
C GLY A 241 -11.66 -2.18 14.22
N TYR A 242 -11.21 -1.15 14.92
CA TYR A 242 -11.93 0.13 15.05
C TYR A 242 -12.19 0.82 13.71
N ALA A 243 -11.43 0.49 12.66
CA ALA A 243 -11.66 1.03 11.33
C ALA A 243 -13.01 0.62 10.73
N VAL A 244 -13.67 -0.41 11.26
CA VAL A 244 -15.04 -0.77 10.86
C VAL A 244 -16.04 0.37 11.16
N ASN A 245 -15.82 1.17 12.19
CA ASN A 245 -16.70 2.31 12.49
C ASN A 245 -16.65 3.39 11.40
N VAL A 246 -15.56 3.46 10.62
CA VAL A 246 -15.44 4.38 9.48
C VAL A 246 -16.48 4.09 8.40
N LEU A 247 -17.06 2.88 8.36
CA LEU A 247 -18.14 2.53 7.43
C LEU A 247 -19.34 3.50 7.54
N THR A 248 -19.61 4.03 8.73
CA THR A 248 -20.67 5.02 9.00
C THR A 248 -20.45 6.35 8.27
N ARG A 249 -19.20 6.61 7.84
CA ARG A 249 -18.78 7.83 7.15
C ARG A 249 -18.46 7.59 5.68
N ILE A 250 -18.52 6.36 5.15
CA ILE A 250 -18.24 6.08 3.74
C ILE A 250 -19.56 5.96 2.97
N LYS A 251 -19.72 6.71 1.87
CA LYS A 251 -20.85 6.53 0.95
C LYS A 251 -20.63 5.26 0.12
N ILE A 252 -21.53 4.27 0.20
CA ILE A 252 -21.52 3.09 -0.66
C ILE A 252 -22.79 3.13 -1.52
N GLY A 253 -22.65 3.48 -2.80
CA GLY A 253 -23.78 3.77 -3.69
C GLY A 253 -23.44 3.56 -5.16
N GLU A 254 -24.36 3.83 -6.09
CA GLU A 254 -24.08 3.68 -7.54
C GLU A 254 -22.88 4.47 -8.04
N GLU A 255 -22.66 5.66 -7.49
CA GLU A 255 -21.50 6.50 -7.80
C GLU A 255 -20.17 5.92 -7.28
N ASN A 256 -20.23 5.01 -6.29
CA ASN A 256 -19.08 4.36 -5.67
C ASN A 256 -19.20 2.84 -5.86
N GLU A 257 -18.58 2.30 -6.92
CA GLU A 257 -18.65 0.89 -7.34
C GLU A 257 -17.96 -0.12 -6.38
N VAL A 258 -18.26 -0.10 -5.08
CA VAL A 258 -17.72 -1.08 -4.14
C VAL A 258 -18.28 -2.44 -4.49
N LYS A 259 -17.45 -3.29 -5.11
CA LYS A 259 -17.81 -4.66 -5.51
C LYS A 259 -17.58 -5.63 -4.36
N THR A 260 -16.57 -5.38 -3.52
CA THR A 260 -16.22 -6.25 -2.39
C THR A 260 -16.13 -5.44 -1.10
N LEU A 261 -16.89 -5.85 -0.08
CA LEU A 261 -16.83 -5.33 1.29
C LEU A 261 -16.36 -6.44 2.25
N VAL A 262 -15.28 -6.18 2.97
CA VAL A 262 -14.74 -7.11 3.98
C VAL A 262 -14.57 -6.41 5.31
N LEU A 263 -15.22 -6.94 6.35
CA LEU A 263 -15.13 -6.45 7.72
C LEU A 263 -14.56 -7.56 8.63
N SER A 264 -13.58 -7.23 9.46
CA SER A 264 -13.02 -8.18 10.43
C SER A 264 -12.69 -7.51 11.75
N VAL A 265 -13.21 -8.07 12.84
CA VAL A 265 -13.14 -7.44 14.17
C VAL A 265 -12.84 -8.46 15.24
N GLU A 266 -11.69 -8.31 15.89
CA GLU A 266 -11.21 -9.20 16.94
C GLU A 266 -11.95 -9.06 18.27
N LYS A 267 -12.42 -7.85 18.61
CA LYS A 267 -13.02 -7.54 19.92
C LYS A 267 -14.35 -6.82 19.78
N LYS A 268 -15.32 -7.15 20.64
CA LYS A 268 -16.65 -6.51 20.67
C LYS A 268 -16.59 -4.98 20.79
N GLU A 269 -15.66 -4.45 21.60
CA GLU A 269 -15.50 -3.00 21.84
C GLU A 269 -15.20 -2.21 20.56
N HIS A 270 -14.54 -2.83 19.57
CA HIS A 270 -14.16 -2.17 18.31
C HIS A 270 -15.36 -1.78 17.44
N ILE A 271 -16.55 -2.30 17.68
CA ILE A 271 -17.79 -1.98 16.93
C ILE A 271 -18.86 -1.32 17.80
N ALA A 272 -18.50 -0.89 19.02
CA ALA A 272 -19.46 -0.25 19.92
C ALA A 272 -20.10 0.99 19.27
N ILE A 273 -19.31 1.81 18.56
CA ILE A 273 -19.76 3.05 17.93
C ILE A 273 -20.77 2.78 16.81
N ILE A 274 -20.43 1.92 15.84
CA ILE A 274 -21.33 1.59 14.74
C ILE A 274 -22.63 0.92 15.21
N LEU A 275 -22.57 0.13 16.28
CA LEU A 275 -23.78 -0.50 16.86
C LEU A 275 -24.64 0.48 17.65
N ALA A 276 -24.04 1.50 18.26
CA ALA A 276 -24.76 2.56 18.98
C ALA A 276 -25.45 3.56 18.04
N GLN A 277 -24.99 3.68 16.79
CA GLN A 277 -25.57 4.61 15.82
C GLN A 277 -27.00 4.20 15.41
N GLU A 278 -27.91 5.17 15.37
CA GLU A 278 -29.30 4.95 14.96
C GLU A 278 -29.46 4.82 13.44
N GLN A 279 -28.56 5.45 12.68
CA GLN A 279 -28.63 5.48 11.22
C GLN A 279 -28.22 4.14 10.61
N THR A 280 -29.07 3.65 9.70
CA THR A 280 -28.78 2.49 8.88
C THR A 280 -27.79 2.83 7.77
N ILE A 281 -26.82 1.95 7.55
CA ILE A 281 -25.85 2.02 6.46
C ILE A 281 -26.44 1.36 5.23
N TYR A 282 -26.66 2.15 4.19
CA TYR A 282 -27.17 1.65 2.92
C TYR A 282 -26.01 1.15 2.05
N VAL A 283 -26.14 -0.07 1.55
CA VAL A 283 -25.15 -0.71 0.68
C VAL A 283 -25.81 -1.02 -0.66
N ARG A 284 -25.24 -0.48 -1.74
CA ARG A 284 -25.69 -0.70 -3.12
C ARG A 284 -24.52 -1.11 -4.01
N GLY A 285 -24.77 -1.97 -5.00
CA GLY A 285 -23.79 -2.38 -6.01
C GLY A 285 -22.72 -3.37 -5.54
N VAL A 286 -22.78 -3.82 -4.28
CA VAL A 286 -21.85 -4.82 -3.73
C VAL A 286 -22.20 -6.20 -4.28
N LYS A 287 -21.16 -6.91 -4.76
CA LYS A 287 -21.24 -8.29 -5.24
C LYS A 287 -20.75 -9.28 -4.21
N GLU A 288 -19.85 -8.87 -3.33
CA GLU A 288 -19.23 -9.73 -2.34
C GLU A 288 -19.18 -9.06 -0.97
N MET A 289 -19.70 -9.74 0.05
CA MET A 289 -19.59 -9.32 1.44
C MET A 289 -19.02 -10.44 2.29
N ARG A 290 -18.02 -10.11 3.10
CA ARG A 290 -17.42 -11.04 4.06
C ARG A 290 -17.33 -10.41 5.44
N PHE A 291 -17.86 -11.11 6.43
CA PHE A 291 -17.82 -10.70 7.83
C PHE A 291 -17.05 -11.74 8.64
N PHE A 292 -16.06 -11.29 9.40
CA PHE A 292 -15.25 -12.15 10.25
C PHE A 292 -15.36 -11.72 11.71
N LYS A 293 -15.49 -12.71 12.59
CA LYS A 293 -15.52 -12.54 14.05
C LYS A 293 -16.64 -11.58 14.48
N TYR A 294 -16.38 -10.64 15.40
CA TYR A 294 -17.40 -9.72 15.90
C TYR A 294 -17.99 -8.81 14.81
N ALA A 295 -17.34 -8.67 13.65
CA ALA A 295 -17.81 -7.81 12.58
C ALA A 295 -19.20 -8.21 12.06
N VAL A 296 -19.59 -9.46 12.24
CA VAL A 296 -20.90 -9.98 11.86
C VAL A 296 -22.06 -9.20 12.48
N ASN A 297 -21.88 -8.66 13.69
CA ASN A 297 -22.94 -7.89 14.37
C ASN A 297 -23.26 -6.58 13.65
N VAL A 298 -22.35 -6.07 12.81
CA VAL A 298 -22.57 -4.87 11.99
C VAL A 298 -23.68 -5.09 10.94
N LEU A 299 -24.00 -6.35 10.59
CA LEU A 299 -25.13 -6.65 9.70
C LEU A 299 -26.46 -6.07 10.21
N THR A 300 -26.64 -5.95 11.53
CA THR A 300 -27.84 -5.32 12.13
C THR A 300 -28.00 -3.85 11.76
N LYS A 301 -26.94 -3.21 11.27
CA LYS A 301 -26.89 -1.80 10.85
C LYS A 301 -26.79 -1.62 9.35
N ILE A 302 -26.69 -2.70 8.57
CA ILE A 302 -26.54 -2.64 7.12
C ILE A 302 -27.87 -2.99 6.47
N LYS A 303 -28.29 -2.15 5.51
CA LYS A 303 -29.39 -2.46 4.59
C LYS A 303 -28.86 -2.56 3.17
N ILE A 304 -28.93 -3.75 2.61
CA ILE A 304 -28.54 -4.03 1.23
C ILE A 304 -29.72 -3.68 0.32
N SER A 305 -29.45 -2.97 -0.78
CA SER A 305 -30.49 -2.66 -1.77
C SER A 305 -31.05 -3.94 -2.40
N LYS A 306 -32.36 -3.98 -2.65
CA LYS A 306 -33.07 -5.11 -3.27
C LYS A 306 -32.54 -5.47 -4.66
N ASP A 307 -31.96 -4.50 -5.35
CA ASP A 307 -31.39 -4.67 -6.69
C ASP A 307 -29.98 -5.28 -6.65
N CYS A 308 -29.41 -5.49 -5.46
CA CYS A 308 -28.10 -6.13 -5.32
C CYS A 308 -28.25 -7.65 -5.40
N LEU A 309 -27.52 -8.25 -6.35
CA LEU A 309 -27.26 -9.68 -6.38
C LEU A 309 -25.87 -9.92 -5.78
N LEU A 310 -25.84 -10.46 -4.56
CA LEU A 310 -24.60 -10.90 -3.94
C LEU A 310 -24.14 -12.20 -4.59
N GLU A 311 -23.00 -12.15 -5.27
CA GLU A 311 -22.30 -13.31 -5.80
C GLU A 311 -21.67 -14.13 -4.68
N ARG A 312 -21.22 -13.47 -3.60
CA ARG A 312 -20.65 -14.12 -2.40
C ARG A 312 -21.09 -13.41 -1.12
N PHE A 313 -21.62 -14.17 -0.18
CA PHE A 313 -21.98 -13.71 1.16
C PHE A 313 -21.42 -14.72 2.16
N TYR A 314 -20.36 -14.31 2.87
CA TYR A 314 -19.59 -15.17 3.75
C TYR A 314 -19.59 -14.65 5.18
N ILE A 315 -19.86 -15.53 6.15
CA ILE A 315 -19.77 -15.23 7.58
C ILE A 315 -18.87 -16.24 8.27
N GLY A 316 -17.75 -15.77 8.82
CA GLY A 316 -16.84 -16.57 9.65
C GLY A 316 -16.79 -16.03 11.07
N ALA A 317 -17.77 -16.40 11.90
CA ALA A 317 -17.88 -15.98 13.30
C ALA A 317 -18.38 -17.13 14.16
N SER A 318 -17.93 -17.20 15.42
CA SER A 318 -18.50 -18.12 16.42
C SER A 318 -19.85 -17.62 16.94
N GLU A 319 -20.59 -18.48 17.65
CA GLU A 319 -21.83 -18.10 18.33
C GLU A 319 -21.62 -16.94 19.32
N GLU A 320 -20.56 -16.99 20.13
CA GLU A 320 -20.20 -15.91 21.05
C GLU A 320 -19.99 -14.58 20.32
N GLN A 321 -19.26 -14.62 19.20
CA GLN A 321 -18.96 -13.45 18.37
C GLN A 321 -20.18 -12.90 17.65
N SER A 322 -21.25 -13.68 17.49
CA SER A 322 -22.51 -13.29 16.85
C SER A 322 -23.65 -13.02 17.83
N SER A 323 -23.38 -13.04 19.14
CA SER A 323 -24.38 -12.84 20.21
C SER A 323 -25.35 -11.68 19.95
N LYS A 324 -24.85 -10.50 19.59
CA LYS A 324 -25.71 -9.33 19.34
C LYS A 324 -26.60 -9.48 18.10
N LEU A 325 -26.10 -10.15 17.06
CA LEU A 325 -26.89 -10.49 15.88
C LEU A 325 -27.96 -11.54 16.23
N LEU A 326 -27.64 -12.51 17.09
CA LEU A 326 -28.56 -13.58 17.47
C LEU A 326 -29.71 -13.10 18.37
N GLU A 327 -29.55 -11.95 19.04
CA GLU A 327 -30.65 -11.25 19.73
C GLU A 327 -31.72 -10.71 18.76
N ALA A 328 -31.40 -10.53 17.48
CA ALA A 328 -32.37 -10.05 16.51
C ALA A 328 -33.50 -11.06 16.30
N GLU A 329 -34.69 -10.57 15.97
CA GLU A 329 -35.82 -11.43 15.62
C GLU A 329 -35.51 -12.26 14.37
N ASP A 330 -36.10 -13.44 14.27
CA ASP A 330 -35.92 -14.29 13.09
C ASP A 330 -36.40 -13.58 11.83
N ARG A 331 -35.62 -13.69 10.75
CA ARG A 331 -35.89 -13.03 9.45
C ARG A 331 -36.04 -11.50 9.52
N SER A 332 -35.38 -10.85 10.48
CA SER A 332 -35.37 -9.38 10.62
C SER A 332 -34.25 -8.69 9.84
N ILE A 333 -33.18 -9.40 9.48
CA ILE A 333 -32.01 -8.82 8.80
C ILE A 333 -32.14 -9.04 7.28
N GLU A 334 -32.43 -7.98 6.53
CA GLU A 334 -32.58 -8.03 5.07
C GLU A 334 -31.22 -8.08 4.37
N VAL A 335 -30.91 -9.22 3.75
CA VAL A 335 -29.68 -9.42 2.96
C VAL A 335 -29.96 -9.38 1.45
N GLY A 336 -31.22 -9.58 1.04
CA GLY A 336 -31.64 -9.51 -0.35
C GLY A 336 -31.32 -10.77 -1.14
N ARG A 337 -30.86 -10.62 -2.39
CA ARG A 337 -30.66 -11.74 -3.33
C ARG A 337 -29.22 -12.23 -3.29
N ILE A 338 -29.02 -13.54 -3.17
CA ILE A 338 -27.68 -14.15 -3.06
C ILE A 338 -27.58 -15.34 -4.01
N ARG A 339 -26.46 -15.50 -4.73
CA ARG A 339 -26.20 -16.71 -5.51
C ARG A 339 -26.04 -17.91 -4.60
N LYS A 340 -26.71 -19.01 -4.94
CA LYS A 340 -26.64 -20.26 -4.16
C LYS A 340 -25.20 -20.77 -3.98
N SER A 341 -24.35 -20.63 -5.01
CA SER A 341 -22.94 -21.06 -4.98
C SER A 341 -22.02 -20.21 -4.11
N GLY A 342 -22.49 -19.03 -3.65
CA GLY A 342 -21.69 -18.12 -2.83
C GLY A 342 -22.28 -17.82 -1.46
N PHE A 343 -23.27 -18.59 -1.01
CA PHE A 343 -23.89 -18.43 0.30
C PHE A 343 -23.23 -19.36 1.31
N ASP A 344 -22.42 -18.80 2.21
CA ASP A 344 -21.67 -19.54 3.24
C ASP A 344 -21.86 -18.84 4.59
N VAL A 345 -22.84 -19.31 5.36
CA VAL A 345 -23.32 -18.70 6.60
C VAL A 345 -23.62 -19.79 7.62
N PRO A 346 -23.17 -19.66 8.88
CA PRO A 346 -23.52 -20.59 9.96
C PRO A 346 -25.04 -20.72 10.16
N GLU A 347 -25.53 -21.92 10.46
CA GLU A 347 -26.96 -22.24 10.56
C GLU A 347 -27.71 -21.36 11.56
N GLU A 348 -27.06 -21.03 12.68
CA GLU A 348 -27.63 -20.21 13.75
C GLU A 348 -27.93 -18.78 13.29
N ILE A 349 -27.17 -18.31 12.30
CA ILE A 349 -27.31 -16.97 11.70
C ILE A 349 -28.32 -17.01 10.55
N ILE A 350 -28.41 -18.11 9.79
CA ILE A 350 -29.36 -18.27 8.67
C ILE A 350 -30.79 -17.91 9.09
N ARG A 351 -31.25 -18.38 10.26
CA ARG A 351 -32.60 -18.07 10.77
C ARG A 351 -32.87 -16.58 10.99
N LYS A 352 -31.83 -15.77 11.21
CA LYS A 352 -31.93 -14.32 11.43
C LYS A 352 -32.04 -13.53 10.12
N LEU A 353 -31.63 -14.12 9.01
CA LEU A 353 -31.56 -13.44 7.72
C LEU A 353 -32.88 -13.58 6.94
N ARG A 354 -33.24 -12.52 6.23
CA ARG A 354 -34.22 -12.53 5.13
C ARG A 354 -33.47 -12.40 3.81
N TYR A 355 -33.51 -13.46 3.01
CA TYR A 355 -32.77 -13.55 1.77
C TYR A 355 -33.49 -14.44 0.74
N THR A 356 -33.12 -14.27 -0.52
CA THR A 356 -33.56 -15.12 -1.63
C THR A 356 -32.34 -15.74 -2.30
N LEU A 357 -32.26 -17.06 -2.31
CA LEU A 357 -31.24 -17.76 -3.08
C LEU A 357 -31.62 -17.79 -4.57
N VAL A 358 -30.70 -17.34 -5.41
CA VAL A 358 -30.82 -17.35 -6.86
C VAL A 358 -29.95 -18.48 -7.39
N GLY A 359 -30.57 -19.40 -8.13
CA GLY A 359 -29.85 -20.45 -8.85
C GLY A 359 -29.09 -19.90 -10.05
N GLU A 360 -28.12 -20.64 -10.55
CA GLU A 360 -27.57 -20.37 -11.88
C GLU A 360 -28.64 -20.76 -12.90
N GLU A 361 -29.18 -19.78 -13.62
CA GLU A 361 -29.80 -20.09 -14.90
C GLU A 361 -28.70 -20.73 -15.75
N ARG A 362 -28.82 -22.03 -16.00
CA ARG A 362 -28.08 -22.65 -17.10
C ARG A 362 -28.44 -21.82 -18.32
N SER A 363 -27.48 -21.06 -18.85
CA SER A 363 -27.62 -20.48 -20.17
C SER A 363 -27.86 -21.65 -21.12
N ALA A 364 -29.11 -21.82 -21.54
CA ALA A 364 -29.49 -22.75 -22.57
C ALA A 364 -28.90 -22.24 -23.89
N THR A 365 -27.61 -22.50 -24.12
CA THR A 365 -27.13 -22.77 -25.47
C THR A 365 -27.54 -24.19 -25.77
N SER A 366 -28.77 -24.30 -26.25
CA SER A 366 -29.26 -25.42 -27.04
C SER A 366 -28.35 -25.59 -28.26
N GLU A 367 -27.51 -26.61 -28.24
CA GLU A 367 -27.30 -27.41 -29.45
C GLU A 367 -28.04 -28.72 -29.19
N GLU A 368 -29.23 -28.78 -29.77
CA GLU A 368 -29.96 -30.03 -29.99
C GLU A 368 -29.09 -30.92 -30.88
N HIS A 369 -28.81 -32.13 -30.40
CA HIS A 369 -28.65 -33.27 -31.30
C HIS A 369 -29.43 -34.44 -30.72
N GLU A 370 -30.56 -34.71 -31.36
CA GLU A 370 -31.41 -35.87 -31.13
C GLU A 370 -30.78 -37.18 -31.64
N SER A 371 -31.04 -38.23 -30.87
CA SER A 371 -31.31 -39.64 -31.26
C SER A 371 -30.14 -40.47 -31.81
N SER A 372 -29.95 -41.74 -31.42
CA SER A 372 -30.94 -42.83 -31.41
C SER A 372 -30.56 -43.98 -30.43
N PRO A 373 -31.45 -44.97 -30.18
CA PRO A 373 -31.49 -45.80 -28.97
C PRO A 373 -30.90 -47.22 -29.16
N VAL A 374 -30.60 -47.90 -28.05
CA VAL A 374 -30.48 -49.38 -28.00
C VAL A 374 -31.17 -49.91 -26.74
N GLU A 375 -31.78 -51.06 -26.93
CA GLU A 375 -32.81 -51.78 -26.18
C GLU A 375 -32.49 -52.27 -24.76
N GLU A 376 -33.61 -52.58 -24.10
CA GLU A 376 -33.86 -53.36 -22.89
C GLU A 376 -32.89 -54.52 -22.58
N GLN A 377 -32.58 -54.71 -21.30
CA GLN A 377 -33.02 -55.90 -20.53
C GLN A 377 -32.62 -55.79 -19.04
N GLU A 378 -33.62 -55.92 -18.17
CA GLU A 378 -33.51 -56.34 -16.77
C GLU A 378 -33.16 -57.85 -16.69
N PRO A 379 -32.58 -58.40 -15.58
CA PRO A 379 -33.37 -58.56 -14.35
C PRO A 379 -32.60 -58.61 -12.99
N SER A 380 -33.38 -58.29 -11.95
CA SER A 380 -33.47 -58.90 -10.60
C SER A 380 -32.22 -59.26 -9.73
N ARG A 381 -32.12 -58.58 -8.57
CA ARG A 381 -32.21 -59.10 -7.17
C ARG A 381 -31.49 -60.42 -6.81
N VAL A 382 -30.46 -60.39 -5.95
CA VAL A 382 -30.27 -61.27 -4.75
C VAL A 382 -29.39 -60.56 -3.71
N GLU A 383 -29.73 -60.84 -2.45
CA GLU A 383 -29.22 -60.41 -1.16
C GLU A 383 -27.76 -60.78 -0.81
N ASN A 384 -27.29 -60.13 0.25
CA ASN A 384 -26.60 -60.68 1.43
C ASN A 384 -25.12 -60.33 1.71
N LEU A 385 -24.97 -59.70 2.88
CA LEU A 385 -24.04 -59.97 3.98
C LEU A 385 -22.53 -59.79 3.72
N SER A 386 -21.92 -58.84 4.46
CA SER A 386 -20.95 -59.10 5.55
C SER A 386 -20.00 -57.91 5.77
N GLN A 387 -20.06 -57.27 6.95
CA GLN A 387 -18.90 -56.64 7.60
C GLN A 387 -18.04 -57.74 8.28
N PRO A 388 -16.92 -57.48 9.00
CA PRO A 388 -16.05 -56.28 9.11
C PRO A 388 -14.53 -56.64 8.98
N LYS A 389 -13.62 -55.65 9.06
CA LYS A 389 -12.51 -55.58 10.04
C LYS A 389 -11.45 -54.50 9.74
N GLU A 390 -11.35 -53.58 10.71
CA GLU A 390 -10.17 -53.06 11.43
C GLU A 390 -8.77 -52.86 10.81
N SER A 391 -8.15 -51.80 11.36
CA SER A 391 -6.70 -51.49 11.53
C SER A 391 -5.96 -50.92 10.31
N GLY A 392 -5.07 -49.94 10.41
CA GLY A 392 -4.46 -49.29 11.57
C GLY A 392 -3.62 -48.08 11.14
N LEU A 393 -3.01 -47.46 12.15
CA LEU A 393 -2.11 -46.31 12.21
C LEU A 393 -1.05 -46.21 11.10
N ALA A 394 -0.70 -44.98 10.69
CA ALA A 394 0.69 -44.47 10.65
C ALA A 394 0.75 -42.99 10.20
N GLU A 395 1.71 -42.28 10.77
CA GLU A 395 2.03 -40.86 10.64
C GLU A 395 2.91 -40.53 9.41
N GLU A 396 2.87 -39.23 9.04
CA GLU A 396 3.90 -38.40 8.34
C GLU A 396 4.31 -38.77 6.89
N PRO A 397 5.00 -37.93 6.07
CA PRO A 397 5.59 -36.58 6.27
C PRO A 397 5.15 -35.54 5.18
N GLY A 398 5.36 -34.23 5.28
CA GLY A 398 6.64 -33.52 5.18
C GLY A 398 7.15 -33.43 3.73
N LEU A 399 6.69 -32.44 2.95
CA LEU A 399 7.12 -32.23 1.55
C LEU A 399 8.01 -30.99 1.43
N GLY A 400 9.30 -31.28 1.21
CA GLY A 400 10.37 -30.35 0.98
C GLY A 400 10.33 -29.72 -0.42
N ARG A 401 10.98 -28.56 -0.45
CA ARG A 401 11.20 -27.62 -1.54
C ARG A 401 12.30 -28.15 -2.46
N ALA A 402 12.07 -28.19 -3.76
CA ALA A 402 13.12 -28.44 -4.77
C ALA A 402 13.51 -27.12 -5.44
N GLU A 403 14.80 -26.79 -5.35
CA GLU A 403 15.51 -25.79 -6.14
C GLU A 403 15.84 -26.38 -7.51
N GLU A 404 15.68 -25.60 -8.58
CA GLU A 404 16.23 -25.88 -9.90
C GLU A 404 17.32 -24.85 -10.24
N THR A 405 18.54 -25.34 -10.47
CA THR A 405 19.62 -24.63 -11.15
C THR A 405 19.67 -25.02 -12.64
N PRO A 406 20.22 -24.16 -13.53
CA PRO A 406 20.03 -24.24 -14.97
C PRO A 406 21.17 -24.97 -15.71
N SER A 407 20.88 -25.38 -16.96
CA SER A 407 21.83 -25.94 -17.93
C SER A 407 21.92 -25.06 -19.21
N PRO A 408 23.05 -25.07 -19.97
CA PRO A 408 23.44 -23.94 -20.81
C PRO A 408 23.39 -24.18 -22.34
N ALA A 409 23.64 -23.08 -23.05
CA ALA A 409 24.23 -22.93 -24.40
C ALA A 409 23.35 -23.17 -25.64
N ASN A 410 23.23 -22.15 -26.50
CA ASN A 410 23.97 -22.18 -27.77
C ASN A 410 24.13 -20.80 -28.47
N LYS A 411 25.23 -20.70 -29.22
CA LYS A 411 25.73 -19.55 -29.98
C LYS A 411 24.98 -19.36 -31.30
N GLU A 412 24.86 -18.11 -31.78
CA GLU A 412 25.08 -17.86 -33.21
C GLU A 412 25.60 -16.44 -33.50
N LYS A 413 26.61 -16.38 -34.38
CA LYS A 413 27.34 -15.21 -34.85
C LYS A 413 26.63 -14.59 -36.06
N ARG A 414 26.61 -13.26 -36.17
CA ARG A 414 26.76 -12.61 -37.49
C ARG A 414 27.35 -11.20 -37.37
N SER A 415 28.55 -11.07 -37.92
CA SER A 415 29.33 -9.85 -38.16
C SER A 415 28.76 -9.03 -39.32
N LYS A 416 28.87 -7.71 -39.25
CA LYS A 416 29.16 -6.84 -40.40
C LYS A 416 29.82 -5.54 -39.94
N GLU A 417 30.90 -5.20 -40.63
CA GLU A 417 31.86 -4.14 -40.35
C GLU A 417 31.37 -2.73 -40.78
N THR A 418 32.11 -1.77 -40.23
CA THR A 418 32.07 -0.29 -40.24
C THR A 418 32.18 0.40 -41.62
N PRO A 419 32.11 1.75 -41.64
CA PRO A 419 33.38 2.46 -41.76
C PRO A 419 33.57 3.66 -40.82
N SER A 420 34.85 3.87 -40.52
CA SER A 420 35.50 4.92 -39.75
C SER A 420 35.40 6.33 -40.34
N LEU A 421 35.36 7.35 -39.47
CA LEU A 421 35.92 8.68 -39.78
C LEU A 421 36.55 9.33 -38.53
N GLY A 422 37.86 9.60 -38.62
CA GLY A 422 38.49 10.86 -38.19
C GLY A 422 38.64 11.18 -36.69
N ARG A 423 39.80 10.81 -36.13
CA ARG A 423 40.42 11.41 -34.91
C ARG A 423 40.82 12.88 -35.12
N LYS A 424 40.66 13.68 -34.06
CA LYS A 424 41.50 14.78 -33.50
C LYS A 424 40.55 15.76 -32.79
N GLU A 425 40.67 16.18 -31.54
CA GLU A 425 41.75 16.24 -30.56
C GLU A 425 41.18 16.01 -29.14
N LYS A 426 41.98 15.32 -28.32
CA LYS A 426 41.75 15.16 -26.89
C LYS A 426 42.20 16.43 -26.17
N ALA A 427 41.30 17.07 -25.43
CA ALA A 427 41.66 17.80 -24.22
C ALA A 427 41.00 17.04 -23.06
N ALA A 428 41.82 16.30 -22.33
CA ALA A 428 41.44 15.63 -21.11
C ALA A 428 41.16 16.69 -20.03
N PHE A 429 39.92 16.73 -19.54
CA PHE A 429 39.60 17.26 -18.22
C PHE A 429 38.82 16.16 -17.49
N ASN A 430 39.56 15.14 -17.06
CA ASN A 430 39.10 14.24 -16.01
C ASN A 430 39.31 14.98 -14.69
N PHE A 431 38.23 15.52 -14.13
CA PHE A 431 38.17 15.79 -12.70
C PHE A 431 36.97 15.03 -12.14
N SER A 432 37.31 13.96 -11.42
CA SER A 432 36.43 13.23 -10.52
C SER A 432 35.77 14.21 -9.56
N LEU A 433 34.45 14.35 -9.62
CA LEU A 433 33.68 15.12 -8.64
C LEU A 433 32.90 14.16 -7.74
N VAL A 434 33.33 14.16 -6.48
CA VAL A 434 32.53 13.97 -5.28
C VAL A 434 31.88 12.60 -5.11
N THR A 435 32.69 11.67 -4.62
CA THR A 435 32.17 10.66 -3.69
C THR A 435 31.71 11.39 -2.42
N ILE A 436 30.40 11.58 -2.24
CA ILE A 436 29.84 11.93 -0.93
C ILE A 436 29.96 10.69 -0.05
N PHE A 437 31.13 10.51 0.57
CA PHE A 437 31.33 9.48 1.57
C PHE A 437 30.57 9.85 2.85
N PHE A 438 29.38 9.28 3.02
CA PHE A 438 28.69 9.27 4.30
C PHE A 438 29.25 8.14 5.16
N PHE A 439 30.31 8.40 5.93
CA PHE A 439 30.68 7.54 7.05
C PHE A 439 29.87 7.91 8.29
N TRP A 440 29.18 6.91 8.85
CA TRP A 440 28.45 7.00 10.12
C TRP A 440 29.14 6.09 11.12
N PHE A 441 29.38 6.61 12.33
CA PHE A 441 29.45 5.81 13.54
C PHE A 441 28.34 6.29 14.47
N SER A 442 27.55 5.32 14.93
CA SER A 442 26.55 5.44 15.97
C SER A 442 27.18 5.95 17.27
N PHE A 443 26.49 6.89 17.93
CA PHE A 443 26.39 6.94 19.38
C PHE A 443 24.99 7.41 19.76
#